data_AF-A0A1H8L8M1-F1
#
_entry.id   AF-A0A1H8L8M1-F1
#
_cell.length_a   1.000
_cell.length_b   1.000
_cell.length_c   1.000
_cell.angle_alpha   90.00
_cell.angle_beta   90.00
_cell.angle_gamma   90.00
#
_symmetry.space_group_name_H-M   'P 1'
#
loop_
_entity.id
_entity.type
_entity.pdbx_description
1 polymer ?
#
loop_
_entity_poly.entity_id
_entity_poly.type
_entity_poly.pdbx_seq_one_letter_code
_entity_poly.pdbx_strand_id
1 'polypeptide(L)'
;MYRVLQHVTVARSASHDFLIENPMARYPLRLLSLCAALSAGHCAFAAVTLQVTASAHTEAAKGVTNPPADSRQVMDVTLSDDYTAVKMPKVELIYDFKSRRYRVLDTVNKVYVDYSLYSFAGFRAMELKNRENVNAMLAKAKIDTPLSRQVDREHELSVADGEAVKIDESAGDGMLEFSSEGRKLASWSKAGAKVGAADAARFAQFLRYTQAGHPQLLARLAGDGVIPGRLTFIVNTGVGVRTVSISVADVKSARPPAYDLKGYTPRAARPGDAVGGLAGELDIMLDRMAALTPERIAALRAAHPCDTAADYRDDQLLDTMLGRTECVLATGEPMLPFTPAQLEKMREDPAVALMLAAVSPKNKEEYEGAVKTLAELRKQAPRKAYVLKLLEANNRLRLGQRKESLRLFGEVLEANPVLGGAYKDLGDLLLLTGDSPRAWRSWDIGRAIAPKVPNFTVVNDFEAQLLKRYPEFF
;
A
#
# COMPACT_ATOMS: atom_id res chain seq x y z
N MET A 1 17.87 -1.11 -5.20
CA MET A 1 19.00 -0.99 -6.13
C MET A 1 20.38 -1.16 -5.49
N TYR A 2 20.58 -0.82 -4.21
CA TYR A 2 21.89 -0.88 -3.53
C TYR A 2 22.31 -2.22 -2.90
N ARG A 3 21.63 -3.34 -3.20
CA ARG A 3 22.02 -4.69 -2.72
C ARG A 3 22.41 -5.68 -3.83
N VAL A 4 22.38 -5.27 -5.09
CA VAL A 4 22.63 -6.17 -6.24
C VAL A 4 24.06 -6.02 -6.80
N LEU A 5 24.86 -5.05 -6.33
CA LEU A 5 26.23 -4.81 -6.82
C LEU A 5 27.34 -5.10 -5.80
N GLN A 6 27.02 -5.73 -4.67
CA GLN A 6 28.02 -6.23 -3.71
C GLN A 6 27.69 -7.67 -3.35
N HIS A 7 28.27 -8.63 -4.07
CA HIS A 7 28.85 -9.87 -3.53
C HIS A 7 29.19 -10.84 -4.67
N VAL A 8 30.48 -10.89 -5.01
CA VAL A 8 31.11 -12.07 -5.64
C VAL A 8 32.46 -12.26 -4.94
N THR A 9 32.70 -13.49 -4.48
CA THR A 9 34.01 -14.14 -4.16
C THR A 9 34.27 -14.54 -2.68
N VAL A 10 33.91 -15.82 -2.41
CA VAL A 10 34.67 -16.91 -1.72
C VAL A 10 34.93 -16.85 -0.20
N ALA A 11 34.35 -17.81 0.55
CA ALA A 11 35.09 -18.90 1.22
C ALA A 11 34.15 -19.96 1.84
N ARG A 12 34.66 -21.19 1.92
CA ARG A 12 34.02 -22.48 2.21
C ARG A 12 33.94 -22.83 3.72
N SER A 13 33.06 -23.80 3.98
CA SER A 13 33.05 -24.85 5.02
C SER A 13 32.93 -24.48 6.50
N ALA A 14 31.90 -25.02 7.16
CA ALA A 14 32.05 -26.24 7.95
C ALA A 14 30.66 -26.76 8.37
N SER A 15 30.37 -27.98 7.95
CA SER A 15 29.33 -28.88 8.45
C SER A 15 29.57 -29.22 9.92
N HIS A 16 28.51 -29.38 10.71
CA HIS A 16 28.51 -30.25 11.89
C HIS A 16 27.15 -30.97 11.99
N ASP A 17 27.29 -32.26 12.18
CA ASP A 17 26.28 -33.31 12.22
C ASP A 17 25.41 -33.25 13.46
N PHE A 18 24.16 -33.71 13.35
CA PHE A 18 23.47 -34.40 14.44
C PHE A 18 22.58 -35.50 13.85
N LEU A 19 23.14 -36.72 13.83
CA LEU A 19 22.44 -37.99 13.72
C LEU A 19 22.30 -38.56 15.14
N ILE A 20 21.08 -38.90 15.57
CA ILE A 20 20.85 -40.05 16.45
C ILE A 20 19.59 -40.79 15.97
N GLU A 21 19.79 -42.09 15.82
CA GLU A 21 18.95 -43.16 15.29
C GLU A 21 17.95 -43.78 16.31
N ASN A 22 16.73 -44.09 15.83
CA ASN A 22 15.93 -45.34 15.99
C ASN A 22 15.56 -45.95 17.38
N PRO A 23 14.71 -47.02 17.47
CA PRO A 23 13.74 -47.61 16.52
C PRO A 23 12.36 -48.08 17.10
N MET A 24 11.43 -48.40 16.18
CA MET A 24 10.44 -49.50 16.17
C MET A 24 9.46 -49.77 17.35
N ALA A 25 8.16 -49.73 17.03
CA ALA A 25 7.19 -50.75 17.46
C ALA A 25 6.02 -50.87 16.45
N ARG A 26 5.62 -52.12 16.17
CA ARG A 26 4.70 -52.59 15.12
C ARG A 26 3.32 -52.96 15.71
N TYR A 27 2.23 -52.48 15.08
CA TYR A 27 0.86 -53.07 14.85
C TYR A 27 0.01 -53.59 16.05
N PRO A 28 -1.35 -53.73 15.96
CA PRO A 28 -2.17 -53.92 14.75
C PRO A 28 -3.52 -53.16 14.66
N LEU A 29 -4.13 -53.31 13.47
CA LEU A 29 -5.49 -52.97 13.07
C LEU A 29 -6.58 -53.29 14.12
N ARG A 30 -7.52 -52.35 14.31
CA ARG A 30 -8.92 -52.68 14.56
C ARG A 30 -9.82 -51.83 13.66
N LEU A 31 -10.59 -52.53 12.81
CA LEU A 31 -11.78 -52.04 12.13
C LEU A 31 -12.75 -51.44 13.15
N LEU A 32 -13.20 -50.21 12.90
CA LEU A 32 -14.47 -49.71 13.40
C LEU A 32 -15.16 -48.97 12.26
N SER A 33 -16.19 -49.63 11.74
CA SER A 33 -17.16 -49.14 10.77
C SER A 33 -18.19 -48.24 11.44
N LEU A 34 -18.82 -47.35 10.64
CA LEU A 34 -19.97 -46.47 10.93
C LEU A 34 -19.66 -45.27 11.86
N CYS A 35 -19.97 -44.01 11.56
CA CYS A 35 -20.98 -43.43 10.67
C CYS A 35 -20.41 -42.26 9.87
N ALA A 36 -20.51 -42.32 8.54
CA ALA A 36 -20.46 -41.13 7.69
C ALA A 36 -21.78 -40.37 7.85
N ALA A 37 -21.84 -39.45 8.81
CA ALA A 37 -22.85 -38.41 8.79
C ALA A 37 -22.43 -37.39 7.72
N LEU A 38 -23.06 -37.47 6.55
CA LEU A 38 -23.12 -36.40 5.56
C LEU A 38 -23.89 -35.22 6.16
N SER A 39 -23.26 -34.49 7.08
CA SER A 39 -23.55 -33.08 7.31
C SER A 39 -22.63 -32.28 6.40
N ALA A 40 -22.80 -32.44 5.09
CA ALA A 40 -22.53 -31.35 4.14
C ALA A 40 -23.62 -30.29 4.31
N GLY A 41 -23.76 -29.78 5.55
CA GLY A 41 -24.32 -28.47 5.77
C GLY A 41 -23.36 -27.54 5.06
N HIS A 42 -23.72 -27.13 3.85
CA HIS A 42 -23.23 -25.87 3.35
C HIS A 42 -23.61 -24.88 4.44
N CYS A 43 -22.63 -24.47 5.27
CA CYS A 43 -22.78 -23.30 6.11
C CYS A 43 -23.24 -22.22 5.16
N ALA A 44 -24.53 -21.92 5.18
CA ALA A 44 -25.10 -20.97 4.27
C ALA A 44 -24.47 -19.64 4.67
N PHE A 45 -23.55 -19.15 3.85
CA PHE A 45 -22.94 -17.83 3.96
C PHE A 45 -24.09 -16.81 4.01
N ALA A 46 -24.47 -16.41 5.21
CA ALA A 46 -25.47 -15.40 5.43
C ALA A 46 -24.70 -14.08 5.49
N ALA A 47 -24.96 -13.19 4.54
CA ALA A 47 -24.47 -11.83 4.63
C ALA A 47 -25.48 -10.99 5.42
N VAL A 48 -25.05 -9.82 5.87
CA VAL A 48 -25.94 -8.81 6.45
C VAL A 48 -25.95 -7.58 5.57
N THR A 49 -27.15 -7.09 5.25
CA THR A 49 -27.34 -5.78 4.63
C THR A 49 -27.88 -4.80 5.65
N LEU A 50 -27.42 -3.55 5.62
CA LEU A 50 -27.86 -2.50 6.52
C LEU A 50 -27.78 -1.12 5.83
N GLN A 51 -28.56 -0.17 6.33
CA GLN A 51 -28.39 1.23 5.99
C GLN A 51 -27.59 1.93 7.10
N VAL A 52 -26.56 2.67 6.71
CA VAL A 52 -25.73 3.46 7.60
C VAL A 52 -25.84 4.92 7.22
N THR A 53 -26.21 5.77 8.17
CA THR A 53 -26.04 7.22 8.04
C THR A 53 -24.89 7.67 8.94
N ALA A 54 -23.87 8.28 8.35
CA ALA A 54 -22.75 8.88 9.09
C ALA A 54 -22.77 10.40 8.90
N SER A 55 -22.68 11.13 10.00
CA SER A 55 -22.52 12.58 10.02
C SER A 55 -21.25 12.94 10.76
N ALA A 56 -20.47 13.89 10.25
CA ALA A 56 -19.26 14.36 10.93
C ALA A 56 -19.28 15.87 11.10
N HIS A 57 -18.88 16.31 12.28
CA HIS A 57 -18.66 17.71 12.65
C HIS A 57 -17.24 17.88 13.17
N THR A 58 -16.58 18.99 12.85
CA THR A 58 -15.24 19.31 13.36
C THR A 58 -15.24 20.61 14.15
N GLU A 59 -14.95 20.51 15.44
CA GLU A 59 -14.63 21.66 16.27
C GLU A 59 -13.16 22.04 16.05
N ALA A 60 -12.93 23.18 15.41
CA ALA A 60 -11.59 23.62 15.02
C ALA A 60 -10.68 23.89 16.23
N ALA A 61 -9.42 23.46 16.13
CA ALA A 61 -8.40 23.88 17.08
C ALA A 61 -8.11 25.38 16.96
N LYS A 62 -7.62 26.00 18.04
CA LYS A 62 -7.24 27.42 18.05
C LYS A 62 -6.24 27.71 16.93
N GLY A 63 -6.54 28.71 16.10
CA GLY A 63 -5.68 29.14 14.99
C GLY A 63 -5.93 28.41 13.65
N VAL A 64 -6.81 27.41 13.62
CA VAL A 64 -7.24 26.77 12.37
C VAL A 64 -8.34 27.62 11.73
N THR A 65 -8.08 28.13 10.52
CA THR A 65 -8.99 29.04 9.80
C THR A 65 -9.93 28.34 8.83
N ASN A 66 -9.60 27.12 8.40
CA ASN A 66 -10.38 26.34 7.43
C ASN A 66 -10.51 24.88 7.92
N PRO A 67 -11.30 24.61 8.98
CA PRO A 67 -11.57 23.24 9.39
C PRO A 67 -12.33 22.47 8.30
N PRO A 68 -12.27 21.12 8.29
CA PRO A 68 -13.12 20.31 7.43
C PRO A 68 -14.60 20.66 7.61
N ALA A 69 -15.32 20.82 6.50
CA ALA A 69 -16.74 21.10 6.51
C ALA A 69 -17.53 19.92 7.11
N ASP A 70 -18.68 20.23 7.71
CA ASP A 70 -19.63 19.24 8.15
C ASP A 70 -20.08 18.37 6.97
N SER A 71 -20.27 17.08 7.23
CA SER A 71 -20.65 16.12 6.20
C SER A 71 -21.73 15.17 6.71
N ARG A 72 -22.55 14.70 5.78
CA ARG A 72 -23.53 13.64 6.01
C ARG A 72 -23.55 12.70 4.81
N GLN A 73 -23.44 11.41 5.07
CA GLN A 73 -23.43 10.36 4.08
C GLN A 73 -24.44 9.28 4.46
N VAL A 74 -25.21 8.83 3.47
CA VAL A 74 -26.10 7.67 3.60
C VAL A 74 -25.53 6.58 2.71
N MET A 75 -25.38 5.39 3.28
CA MET A 75 -24.72 4.25 2.66
C MET A 75 -25.61 3.02 2.81
N ASP A 76 -25.79 2.29 1.71
CA ASP A 76 -26.30 0.92 1.77
C ASP A 76 -25.09 -0.03 1.84
N VAL A 77 -24.98 -0.79 2.92
CA VAL A 77 -23.81 -1.62 3.21
C VAL A 77 -24.19 -3.08 3.16
N THR A 78 -23.35 -3.87 2.49
CA THR A 78 -23.39 -5.33 2.50
C THR A 78 -22.14 -5.85 3.20
N LEU A 79 -22.32 -6.63 4.26
CA LEU A 79 -21.28 -7.31 5.01
C LEU A 79 -21.35 -8.81 4.68
N SER A 80 -20.38 -9.30 3.93
CA SER A 80 -20.24 -10.71 3.57
C SER A 80 -18.95 -11.28 4.15
N ASP A 81 -18.82 -12.61 4.10
CA ASP A 81 -17.62 -13.29 4.61
C ASP A 81 -16.37 -12.96 3.77
N ASP A 82 -16.51 -12.77 2.46
CA ASP A 82 -15.35 -12.54 1.58
C ASP A 82 -15.23 -11.09 1.11
N TYR A 83 -16.25 -10.25 1.35
CA TYR A 83 -16.23 -8.86 0.91
C TYR A 83 -17.15 -7.94 1.73
N THR A 84 -16.89 -6.64 1.64
CA THR A 84 -17.82 -5.58 2.06
C THR A 84 -18.12 -4.68 0.87
N ALA A 85 -19.39 -4.41 0.60
CA ALA A 85 -19.82 -3.43 -0.40
C ALA A 85 -20.48 -2.24 0.28
N VAL A 86 -20.09 -1.02 -0.11
CA VAL A 86 -20.61 0.24 0.41
C VAL A 86 -21.10 1.07 -0.76
N LYS A 87 -22.43 1.14 -0.92
CA LYS A 87 -23.08 1.85 -2.01
C LYS A 87 -23.52 3.24 -1.55
N MET A 88 -23.14 4.23 -2.34
CA MET A 88 -23.52 5.63 -2.24
C MET A 88 -24.13 6.09 -3.58
N PRO A 89 -24.75 7.28 -3.69
CA PRO A 89 -25.52 7.67 -4.87
C PRO A 89 -24.80 7.58 -6.23
N LYS A 90 -23.48 7.80 -6.28
CA LYS A 90 -22.69 7.79 -7.53
C LYS A 90 -21.48 6.86 -7.50
N VAL A 91 -21.24 6.21 -6.36
CA VAL A 91 -20.04 5.41 -6.14
C VAL A 91 -20.39 4.18 -5.31
N GLU A 92 -19.79 3.07 -5.66
CA GLU A 92 -19.82 1.85 -4.87
C GLU A 92 -18.38 1.44 -4.56
N LEU A 93 -18.10 1.21 -3.28
CA LEU A 93 -16.81 0.71 -2.81
C LEU A 93 -16.96 -0.78 -2.52
N ILE A 94 -16.11 -1.61 -3.11
CA ILE A 94 -16.08 -3.05 -2.85
C ILE A 94 -14.73 -3.38 -2.23
N TYR A 95 -14.71 -3.78 -0.97
CA TYR A 95 -13.54 -4.32 -0.28
C TYR A 95 -13.58 -5.85 -0.41
N ASP A 96 -12.72 -6.41 -1.26
CA ASP A 96 -12.59 -7.84 -1.48
C ASP A 96 -11.39 -8.38 -0.70
N PHE A 97 -11.69 -9.07 0.40
CA PHE A 97 -10.70 -9.57 1.34
C PHE A 97 -9.94 -10.78 0.78
N LYS A 98 -10.60 -11.58 -0.06
CA LYS A 98 -10.00 -12.76 -0.68
C LYS A 98 -8.90 -12.39 -1.68
N SER A 99 -9.16 -11.42 -2.56
CA SER A 99 -8.14 -10.93 -3.50
C SER A 99 -7.27 -9.81 -2.92
N ARG A 100 -7.59 -9.34 -1.70
CA ARG A 100 -6.97 -8.21 -1.02
C ARG A 100 -6.99 -6.93 -1.87
N ARG A 101 -8.12 -6.70 -2.54
CA ARG A 101 -8.35 -5.54 -3.40
C ARG A 101 -9.49 -4.70 -2.86
N TYR A 102 -9.46 -3.41 -3.11
CA TYR A 102 -10.69 -2.61 -3.09
C TYR A 102 -10.92 -1.93 -4.42
N ARG A 103 -12.19 -1.84 -4.79
CA ARG A 103 -12.63 -1.29 -6.07
C ARG A 103 -13.53 -0.11 -5.83
N VAL A 104 -13.25 0.97 -6.55
CA VAL A 104 -14.08 2.17 -6.58
C VAL A 104 -14.83 2.15 -7.89
N LEU A 105 -16.12 1.86 -7.84
CA LEU A 105 -17.01 1.78 -9.00
C LEU A 105 -17.72 3.12 -9.17
N ASP A 106 -17.54 3.75 -10.33
CA ASP A 106 -18.40 4.84 -10.78
C ASP A 106 -19.69 4.25 -11.35
N THR A 107 -20.77 4.35 -10.59
CA THR A 107 -22.04 3.69 -10.93
C THR A 107 -22.76 4.36 -12.10
N VAL A 108 -22.38 5.60 -12.45
CA VAL A 108 -22.93 6.39 -13.55
C VAL A 108 -22.21 6.08 -14.85
N ASN A 109 -20.89 6.19 -14.85
CA ASN A 109 -20.06 5.98 -16.04
C ASN A 109 -19.73 4.50 -16.29
N LYS A 110 -20.09 3.61 -15.36
CA LYS A 110 -19.80 2.18 -15.43
C LYS A 110 -18.32 1.87 -15.61
N VAL A 111 -17.48 2.61 -14.90
CA VAL A 111 -16.04 2.37 -14.83
C VAL A 111 -15.61 2.04 -13.41
N TYR A 112 -14.46 1.37 -13.24
CA TYR A 112 -13.89 1.15 -11.92
C TYR A 112 -12.38 1.38 -11.89
N VAL A 113 -11.89 1.71 -10.69
CA VAL A 113 -10.45 1.67 -10.38
C VAL A 113 -10.21 0.62 -9.31
N ASP A 114 -9.18 -0.19 -9.52
CA ASP A 114 -8.82 -1.30 -8.67
C ASP A 114 -7.52 -0.98 -7.91
N TYR A 115 -7.56 -1.14 -6.59
CA TYR A 115 -6.50 -0.79 -5.67
C TYR A 115 -6.20 -1.94 -4.70
N SER A 116 -5.01 -1.94 -4.12
CA SER A 116 -4.62 -2.89 -3.09
C SER A 116 -5.21 -2.53 -1.72
N LEU A 117 -5.78 -3.49 -0.98
CA LEU A 117 -6.19 -3.26 0.42
C LEU A 117 -5.02 -2.92 1.34
N TYR A 118 -3.80 -3.35 0.99
CA TYR A 118 -2.59 -3.00 1.72
C TYR A 118 -2.34 -1.48 1.74
N SER A 119 -2.91 -0.69 0.82
CA SER A 119 -2.75 0.76 0.84
C SER A 119 -3.35 1.41 2.09
N PHE A 120 -4.42 0.83 2.66
CA PHE A 120 -5.01 1.34 3.91
C PHE A 120 -4.11 1.05 5.10
N ALA A 121 -3.77 -0.22 5.32
CA ALA A 121 -2.94 -0.65 6.44
C ALA A 121 -1.53 -0.04 6.35
N GLY A 122 -0.95 -0.01 5.14
CA GLY A 122 0.36 0.55 4.84
C GLY A 122 0.44 2.04 5.15
N PHE A 123 -0.50 2.84 4.64
CA PHE A 123 -0.59 4.27 4.97
C PHE A 123 -0.69 4.50 6.48
N ARG A 124 -1.64 3.82 7.13
CA ARG A 124 -1.93 4.03 8.56
C ARG A 124 -0.75 3.65 9.45
N ALA A 125 -0.10 2.52 9.17
CA ALA A 125 1.09 2.09 9.90
C ALA A 125 2.26 3.08 9.74
N MET A 126 2.50 3.55 8.52
CA MET A 126 3.55 4.54 8.27
C MET A 126 3.26 5.89 8.90
N GLU A 127 2.01 6.36 8.81
CA GLU A 127 1.61 7.62 9.39
C GLU A 127 1.63 7.58 10.92
N LEU A 128 1.26 6.44 11.55
CA LEU A 128 1.43 6.25 12.99
C LEU A 128 2.90 6.43 13.38
N LYS A 129 3.82 5.77 12.64
CA LYS A 129 5.25 5.86 12.91
C LYS A 129 5.82 7.25 12.68
N ASN A 130 5.36 7.93 11.62
CA ASN A 130 5.73 9.30 11.32
C ASN A 130 5.36 10.24 12.48
N ARG A 131 4.13 10.15 12.99
CA ARG A 131 3.66 10.96 14.12
C ARG A 131 4.41 10.66 15.41
N GLU A 132 4.77 9.41 15.68
CA GLU A 132 5.65 9.05 16.81
C GLU A 132 7.02 9.74 16.71
N ASN A 133 7.64 9.69 15.53
CA ASN A 133 8.94 10.32 15.30
C ASN A 133 8.87 11.84 15.45
N VAL A 134 7.81 12.48 14.94
CA VAL A 134 7.56 13.91 15.13
C VAL A 134 7.40 14.24 16.61
N ASN A 135 6.57 13.49 17.34
CA ASN A 135 6.40 13.68 18.78
C ASN A 135 7.74 13.56 19.53
N ALA A 136 8.54 12.55 19.22
CA ALA A 136 9.86 12.34 19.84
C ALA A 136 10.82 13.50 19.52
N MET A 137 10.81 14.00 18.28
CA MET A 137 11.60 15.16 17.87
C MET A 137 11.18 16.44 18.60
N LEU A 138 9.87 16.72 18.69
CA LEU A 138 9.32 17.88 19.40
C LEU A 138 9.68 17.83 20.90
N ALA A 139 9.52 16.65 21.52
CA ALA A 139 9.92 16.43 22.91
C ALA A 139 11.42 16.70 23.13
N LYS A 140 12.28 16.17 22.25
CA LYS A 140 13.73 16.39 22.31
C LYS A 140 14.10 17.87 22.10
N ALA A 141 13.39 18.56 21.23
CA ALA A 141 13.58 19.99 20.97
C ALA A 141 12.99 20.89 22.06
N LYS A 142 12.28 20.33 23.05
CA LYS A 142 11.58 21.06 24.13
C LYS A 142 10.65 22.15 23.59
N ILE A 143 10.02 21.89 22.44
CA ILE A 143 9.04 22.80 21.86
C ILE A 143 7.76 22.68 22.69
N ASP A 144 7.29 23.80 23.21
CA ASP A 144 6.06 23.89 24.01
C ASP A 144 4.83 23.77 23.11
N THR A 145 4.58 22.56 22.63
CA THR A 145 3.41 22.20 21.85
C THR A 145 2.85 20.91 22.41
N PRO A 146 1.53 20.83 22.68
CA PRO A 146 0.91 19.60 23.14
C PRO A 146 1.20 18.45 22.19
N LEU A 147 1.88 17.42 22.69
CA LEU A 147 2.13 16.21 21.92
C LEU A 147 0.83 15.44 21.75
N SER A 148 0.61 14.86 20.57
CA SER A 148 -0.50 13.95 20.35
C SER A 148 -0.37 12.75 21.31
N ARG A 149 -1.46 12.33 21.94
CA ARG A 149 -1.44 11.13 22.80
C ARG A 149 -1.42 9.87 21.94
N GLN A 150 -0.86 8.78 22.47
CA GLN A 150 -0.84 7.50 21.76
C GLN A 150 -2.26 7.06 21.37
N VAL A 151 -3.16 7.02 22.34
CA VAL A 151 -4.57 6.63 22.13
C VAL A 151 -5.27 7.46 21.04
N ASP A 152 -4.97 8.77 20.93
CA ASP A 152 -5.58 9.63 19.91
C ASP A 152 -5.10 9.26 18.50
N ARG A 153 -3.78 9.02 18.32
CA ARG A 153 -3.23 8.60 17.03
C ARG A 153 -3.75 7.23 16.61
N GLU A 154 -3.78 6.29 17.55
CA GLU A 154 -4.27 4.93 17.30
C GLU A 154 -5.77 4.93 17.01
N HIS A 155 -6.54 5.80 17.67
CA HIS A 155 -7.96 5.99 17.41
C HIS A 155 -8.22 6.57 16.02
N GLU A 156 -7.50 7.62 15.63
CA GLU A 156 -7.64 8.26 14.32
C GLU A 156 -7.24 7.31 13.18
N LEU A 157 -6.11 6.61 13.33
CA LEU A 157 -5.55 5.77 12.26
C LEU A 157 -6.10 4.34 12.29
N SER A 158 -6.82 3.95 13.34
CA SER A 158 -7.33 2.58 13.55
C SER A 158 -6.24 1.51 13.38
N VAL A 159 -5.05 1.80 13.87
CA VAL A 159 -3.90 0.90 13.99
C VAL A 159 -3.22 1.20 15.31
N ALA A 160 -2.67 0.18 15.96
CA ALA A 160 -1.92 0.35 17.20
C ALA A 160 -0.50 -0.22 17.02
N ASP A 161 0.44 0.34 17.76
CA ASP A 161 1.79 -0.23 17.87
C ASP A 161 2.28 -0.12 19.31
N GLY A 162 3.09 -1.09 19.75
CA GLY A 162 3.62 -1.13 21.10
C GLY A 162 2.60 -1.57 22.17
N GLU A 163 2.70 -0.96 23.35
CA GLU A 163 1.93 -1.36 24.53
C GLU A 163 0.47 -0.91 24.42
N ALA A 164 -0.43 -1.75 24.93
CA ALA A 164 -1.85 -1.47 24.96
C ALA A 164 -2.14 -0.26 25.88
N VAL A 165 -2.80 0.76 25.32
CA VAL A 165 -3.34 1.86 26.11
C VAL A 165 -4.53 1.40 26.95
N LYS A 166 -4.71 2.00 28.14
CA LYS A 166 -5.86 1.73 28.99
C LYS A 166 -7.09 2.50 28.47
N ILE A 167 -8.17 1.79 28.19
CA ILE A 167 -9.48 2.37 27.87
C ILE A 167 -10.47 1.97 28.95
N ASP A 168 -11.07 2.96 29.59
CA ASP A 168 -12.13 2.77 30.57
C ASP A 168 -13.48 2.67 29.86
N GLU A 169 -14.26 1.64 30.20
CA GLU A 169 -15.63 1.42 29.74
C GLU A 169 -16.60 1.73 30.89
N SER A 170 -17.60 2.56 30.61
CA SER A 170 -18.71 2.83 31.52
C SER A 170 -20.05 2.58 30.83
N ALA A 171 -21.04 2.19 31.62
CA ALA A 171 -22.39 1.91 31.14
C ALA A 171 -23.41 2.80 31.86
N GLY A 172 -24.24 3.49 31.09
CA GLY A 172 -25.32 4.35 31.61
C GLY A 172 -26.35 4.65 30.52
N ASP A 173 -27.61 4.83 30.89
CA ASP A 173 -28.71 5.25 29.98
C ASP A 173 -28.84 4.44 28.68
N GLY A 174 -28.59 3.12 28.76
CA GLY A 174 -28.65 2.23 27.59
C GLY A 174 -27.50 2.41 26.59
N MET A 175 -26.48 3.19 26.94
CA MET A 175 -25.26 3.42 26.18
C MET A 175 -24.06 2.76 26.88
N LEU A 176 -23.06 2.43 26.06
CA LEU A 176 -21.69 2.20 26.49
C LEU A 176 -20.89 3.43 26.12
N GLU A 177 -20.03 3.87 27.03
CA GLU A 177 -19.12 4.98 26.83
C GLU A 177 -17.68 4.53 27.07
N PHE A 178 -16.78 5.05 26.25
CA PHE A 178 -15.37 4.68 26.27
C PHE A 178 -14.52 5.93 26.39
N SER A 179 -13.57 5.89 27.31
CA SER A 179 -12.68 7.01 27.56
C SER A 179 -11.26 6.55 27.84
N SER A 180 -10.29 7.44 27.68
CA SER A 180 -8.91 7.23 28.08
C SER A 180 -8.37 8.53 28.66
N GLU A 181 -7.86 8.45 29.90
CA GLU A 181 -7.34 9.60 30.65
C GLU A 181 -8.37 10.73 30.76
N GLY A 182 -9.62 10.37 31.06
CA GLY A 182 -10.73 11.32 31.21
C GLY A 182 -11.25 11.94 29.91
N ARG A 183 -10.70 11.57 28.73
CA ARG A 183 -11.22 12.02 27.43
C ARG A 183 -12.05 10.93 26.77
N LYS A 184 -13.26 11.29 26.35
CA LYS A 184 -14.16 10.39 25.62
C LYS A 184 -13.61 10.08 24.23
N LEU A 185 -13.64 8.79 23.85
CA LEU A 185 -13.19 8.27 22.57
C LEU A 185 -14.38 7.81 21.73
N ALA A 186 -15.34 7.13 22.37
CA ALA A 186 -16.51 6.62 21.68
C ALA A 186 -17.70 6.47 22.64
N SER A 187 -18.88 6.34 22.06
CA SER A 187 -20.05 5.78 22.75
C SER A 187 -20.95 5.07 21.75
N TRP A 188 -21.61 3.99 22.17
CA TRP A 188 -22.62 3.34 21.32
C TRP A 188 -23.76 2.74 22.13
N SER A 189 -24.92 2.59 21.49
CA SER A 189 -26.10 2.04 22.13
C SER A 189 -25.93 0.55 22.41
N LYS A 190 -26.36 0.11 23.59
CA LYS A 190 -26.50 -1.33 23.89
C LYS A 190 -27.59 -1.99 23.06
N ALA A 191 -28.60 -1.20 22.67
CA ALA A 191 -29.63 -1.62 21.74
C ALA A 191 -29.11 -1.63 20.30
N GLY A 192 -29.58 -2.58 19.50
CA GLY A 192 -29.15 -2.77 18.13
C GLY A 192 -29.71 -4.06 17.55
N ALA A 193 -29.26 -4.40 16.35
CA ALA A 193 -29.60 -5.67 15.72
C ALA A 193 -28.71 -6.78 16.27
N LYS A 194 -29.30 -7.89 16.73
CA LYS A 194 -28.56 -9.08 17.13
C LYS A 194 -28.07 -9.80 15.88
N VAL A 195 -26.79 -10.12 15.83
CA VAL A 195 -26.14 -10.75 14.67
C VAL A 195 -25.14 -11.82 15.12
N GLY A 196 -24.63 -12.62 14.18
CA GLY A 196 -23.53 -13.53 14.48
C GLY A 196 -22.23 -12.79 14.79
N ALA A 197 -21.29 -13.46 15.47
CA ALA A 197 -19.97 -12.88 15.75
C ALA A 197 -19.21 -12.47 14.48
N ALA A 198 -19.36 -13.25 13.38
CA ALA A 198 -18.76 -12.93 12.09
C ALA A 198 -19.31 -11.60 11.52
N ASP A 199 -20.63 -11.39 11.56
CA ASP A 199 -21.27 -10.16 11.08
C ASP A 199 -20.85 -8.94 11.91
N ALA A 200 -20.77 -9.09 13.24
CA ALA A 200 -20.30 -8.03 14.13
C ALA A 200 -18.83 -7.67 13.83
N ALA A 201 -17.98 -8.67 13.57
CA ALA A 201 -16.60 -8.45 13.16
C ALA A 201 -16.50 -7.75 11.79
N ARG A 202 -17.33 -8.13 10.81
CA ARG A 202 -17.40 -7.46 9.51
C ARG A 202 -17.91 -6.02 9.63
N PHE A 203 -18.84 -5.74 10.54
CA PHE A 203 -19.27 -4.38 10.84
C PHE A 203 -18.13 -3.53 11.43
N ALA A 204 -17.36 -4.08 12.38
CA ALA A 204 -16.18 -3.40 12.92
C ALA A 204 -15.10 -3.17 11.84
N GLN A 205 -14.90 -4.11 10.92
CA GLN A 205 -14.01 -3.95 9.78
C GLN A 205 -14.50 -2.88 8.80
N PHE A 206 -15.79 -2.81 8.52
CA PHE A 206 -16.40 -1.71 7.74
C PHE A 206 -16.10 -0.34 8.37
N LEU A 207 -16.28 -0.20 9.68
CA LEU A 207 -15.97 1.03 10.40
C LEU A 207 -14.48 1.36 10.34
N ARG A 208 -13.61 0.36 10.42
CA ARG A 208 -12.17 0.53 10.26
C ARG A 208 -11.83 1.18 8.93
N TYR A 209 -12.46 0.78 7.82
CA TYR A 209 -12.18 1.34 6.50
C TYR A 209 -12.78 2.72 6.25
N THR A 210 -14.02 2.91 6.68
CA THR A 210 -14.82 4.08 6.28
C THR A 210 -14.81 5.20 7.32
N GLN A 211 -14.52 4.86 8.57
CA GLN A 211 -14.50 5.78 9.71
C GLN A 211 -13.14 5.70 10.41
N ALA A 212 -13.12 6.13 11.67
CA ALA A 212 -12.01 5.95 12.60
C ALA A 212 -12.46 5.02 13.74
N GLY A 213 -11.53 4.64 14.60
CA GLY A 213 -11.84 3.83 15.78
C GLY A 213 -10.60 3.14 16.31
N HIS A 214 -10.39 3.26 17.61
CA HIS A 214 -9.26 2.60 18.28
C HIS A 214 -9.36 1.08 18.12
N PRO A 215 -8.26 0.35 17.82
CA PRO A 215 -8.30 -1.09 17.60
C PRO A 215 -8.96 -1.88 18.73
N GLN A 216 -8.72 -1.52 19.99
CA GLN A 216 -9.39 -2.15 21.15
C GLN A 216 -10.91 -1.92 21.15
N LEU A 217 -11.39 -0.75 20.74
CA LEU A 217 -12.82 -0.44 20.65
C LEU A 217 -13.47 -1.22 19.50
N LEU A 218 -12.80 -1.30 18.36
CA LEU A 218 -13.28 -2.07 17.21
C LEU A 218 -13.31 -3.58 17.53
N ALA A 219 -12.32 -4.09 18.27
CA ALA A 219 -12.32 -5.47 18.75
C ALA A 219 -13.45 -5.73 19.77
N ARG A 220 -13.68 -4.79 20.69
CA ARG A 220 -14.79 -4.82 21.65
C ARG A 220 -16.15 -4.86 20.95
N LEU A 221 -16.32 -4.07 19.89
CA LEU A 221 -17.52 -4.04 19.05
C LEU A 221 -17.70 -5.35 18.24
N ALA A 222 -16.61 -5.89 17.70
CA ALA A 222 -16.63 -7.16 16.97
C ALA A 222 -17.08 -8.35 17.84
N GLY A 223 -16.79 -8.30 19.15
CA GLY A 223 -17.13 -9.35 20.11
C GLY A 223 -18.55 -9.29 20.69
N ASP A 224 -19.32 -8.22 20.44
CA ASP A 224 -20.59 -7.96 21.13
C ASP A 224 -21.79 -8.77 20.63
N GLY A 225 -21.69 -9.38 19.43
CA GLY A 225 -22.83 -10.06 18.79
C GLY A 225 -24.02 -9.12 18.48
N VAL A 226 -23.79 -7.81 18.47
CA VAL A 226 -24.77 -6.77 18.21
C VAL A 226 -24.15 -5.74 17.28
N ILE A 227 -24.91 -5.30 16.27
CA ILE A 227 -24.63 -4.08 15.52
C ILE A 227 -25.42 -2.95 16.19
N PRO A 228 -24.78 -1.99 16.89
CA PRO A 228 -25.46 -0.92 17.59
C PRO A 228 -26.29 -0.05 16.65
N GLY A 229 -27.49 0.35 17.09
CA GLY A 229 -28.33 1.28 16.34
C GLY A 229 -27.74 2.70 16.25
N ARG A 230 -26.89 3.09 17.21
CA ARG A 230 -26.19 4.38 17.24
C ARG A 230 -24.76 4.22 17.76
N LEU A 231 -23.82 4.91 17.11
CA LEU A 231 -22.44 5.04 17.56
C LEU A 231 -21.97 6.48 17.41
N THR A 232 -21.03 6.89 18.24
CA THR A 232 -20.30 8.14 18.13
C THR A 232 -18.83 7.87 18.34
N PHE A 233 -17.97 8.37 17.45
CA PHE A 233 -16.52 8.42 17.63
C PHE A 233 -16.08 9.87 17.80
N ILE A 234 -15.17 10.11 18.74
CA ILE A 234 -14.56 11.42 19.00
C ILE A 234 -13.08 11.30 18.68
N VAL A 235 -12.69 11.91 17.57
CA VAL A 235 -11.36 11.78 16.99
C VAL A 235 -10.60 13.09 17.17
N ASN A 236 -9.56 13.07 18.00
CA ASN A 236 -8.67 14.20 18.17
C ASN A 236 -7.67 14.23 17.02
N THR A 237 -7.78 15.23 16.15
CA THR A 237 -6.91 15.40 14.97
C THR A 237 -6.01 16.62 15.14
N GLY A 238 -5.02 16.79 14.26
CA GLY A 238 -4.18 18.00 14.25
C GLY A 238 -4.93 19.29 13.94
N VAL A 239 -6.14 19.23 13.38
CA VAL A 239 -6.95 20.41 13.01
C VAL A 239 -8.10 20.71 13.98
N GLY A 240 -8.32 19.84 14.98
CA GLY A 240 -9.45 19.96 15.88
C GLY A 240 -10.03 18.62 16.33
N VAL A 241 -11.15 18.68 17.03
CA VAL A 241 -11.89 17.50 17.49
C VAL A 241 -12.99 17.19 16.48
N ARG A 242 -12.93 16.00 15.88
CA ARG A 242 -13.93 15.53 14.93
C ARG A 242 -14.87 14.54 15.61
N THR A 243 -16.15 14.88 15.66
CA THR A 243 -17.21 14.00 16.16
C THR A 243 -17.91 13.35 14.98
N VAL A 244 -17.88 12.01 14.93
CA VAL A 244 -18.55 11.20 13.91
C VAL A 244 -19.73 10.48 14.55
N SER A 245 -20.94 10.87 14.18
CA SER A 245 -22.19 10.24 14.63
C SER A 245 -22.72 9.30 13.56
N ILE A 246 -23.00 8.07 13.96
CA ILE A 246 -23.41 6.97 13.08
C ILE A 246 -24.75 6.44 13.57
N SER A 247 -25.71 6.32 12.66
CA SER A 247 -26.96 5.59 12.91
C SER A 247 -27.08 4.42 11.94
N VAL A 248 -27.45 3.27 12.48
CA VAL A 248 -27.65 2.04 11.72
C VAL A 248 -29.14 1.69 11.72
N ALA A 249 -29.67 1.39 10.53
CA ALA A 249 -31.05 1.00 10.32
C ALA A 249 -31.15 -0.18 9.34
N ASP A 250 -32.34 -0.76 9.24
CA ASP A 250 -32.68 -1.78 8.24
C ASP A 250 -31.72 -2.98 8.17
N VAL A 251 -31.20 -3.41 9.33
CA VAL A 251 -30.31 -4.57 9.42
C VAL A 251 -31.10 -5.83 9.10
N LYS A 252 -30.71 -6.51 8.02
CA LYS A 252 -31.39 -7.70 7.49
C LYS A 252 -30.35 -8.75 7.12
N SER A 253 -30.58 -9.99 7.55
CA SER A 253 -29.86 -11.13 6.98
C SER A 253 -30.28 -11.31 5.52
N ALA A 254 -29.32 -11.40 4.63
CA ALA A 254 -29.53 -11.55 3.20
C ALA A 254 -28.57 -12.60 2.62
N ARG A 255 -28.92 -13.14 1.46
CA ARG A 255 -27.97 -13.81 0.57
C ARG A 255 -27.80 -12.93 -0.65
N PRO A 256 -27.06 -11.80 -0.53
CA PRO A 256 -26.78 -10.97 -1.67
C PRO A 256 -26.05 -11.82 -2.72
N PRO A 257 -26.29 -11.58 -4.01
CA PRO A 257 -25.44 -12.18 -5.02
C PRO A 257 -24.00 -11.78 -4.73
N ALA A 258 -23.05 -12.66 -5.06
CA ALA A 258 -21.66 -12.26 -5.13
C ALA A 258 -21.58 -10.97 -5.96
N TYR A 259 -20.79 -10.00 -5.50
CA TYR A 259 -20.58 -8.82 -6.33
C TYR A 259 -19.94 -9.27 -7.65
N ASP A 260 -20.30 -8.62 -8.74
CA ASP A 260 -19.64 -8.81 -10.03
C ASP A 260 -19.32 -7.46 -10.67
N LEU A 261 -18.34 -7.48 -11.57
CA LEU A 261 -17.96 -6.30 -12.36
C LEU A 261 -18.62 -6.33 -13.74
N LYS A 262 -19.68 -7.12 -13.94
CA LYS A 262 -20.33 -7.25 -15.24
C LYS A 262 -20.94 -5.91 -15.62
N GLY A 263 -20.61 -5.46 -16.83
CA GLY A 263 -21.04 -4.16 -17.33
C GLY A 263 -20.20 -2.99 -16.81
N TYR A 264 -19.18 -3.23 -15.98
CA TYR A 264 -18.16 -2.24 -15.66
C TYR A 264 -16.88 -2.50 -16.47
N THR A 265 -16.17 -1.44 -16.83
CA THR A 265 -14.85 -1.51 -17.44
C THR A 265 -13.79 -0.85 -16.56
N PRO A 266 -12.52 -1.28 -16.61
CA PRO A 266 -11.45 -0.53 -15.98
C PRO A 266 -11.48 0.92 -16.48
N ARG A 267 -11.26 1.89 -15.59
CA ARG A 267 -11.20 3.30 -15.96
C ARG A 267 -10.14 3.46 -17.05
N ALA A 268 -10.59 3.85 -18.24
CA ALA A 268 -9.71 4.25 -19.32
C ALA A 268 -9.23 5.67 -19.03
N ALA A 269 -7.94 5.91 -19.25
CA ALA A 269 -7.40 7.25 -19.22
C ALA A 269 -8.04 8.10 -20.34
N ARG A 270 -8.74 9.21 -20.03
CA ARG A 270 -9.28 10.10 -21.07
C ARG A 270 -8.44 11.37 -21.20
N PRO A 271 -8.21 11.85 -22.43
CA PRO A 271 -7.65 13.19 -22.65
C PRO A 271 -8.54 14.24 -21.97
N GLY A 272 -7.97 15.03 -21.05
CA GLY A 272 -8.69 16.03 -20.26
C GLY A 272 -8.98 15.63 -18.81
N ASP A 273 -8.78 14.36 -18.43
CA ASP A 273 -8.93 13.90 -17.04
C ASP A 273 -7.79 14.39 -16.11
N ALA A 274 -6.75 15.01 -16.67
CA ALA A 274 -5.66 15.65 -15.93
C ALA A 274 -6.10 16.95 -15.23
N VAL A 275 -7.23 16.93 -14.53
CA VAL A 275 -7.66 18.00 -13.65
C VAL A 275 -6.83 17.87 -12.36
N GLY A 276 -5.76 18.65 -12.24
CA GLY A 276 -4.88 18.62 -11.05
C GLY A 276 -3.38 18.58 -11.32
N GLY A 277 -2.93 18.78 -12.57
CA GLY A 277 -1.51 18.81 -12.92
C GLY A 277 -0.88 17.41 -12.91
N LEU A 278 0.39 17.32 -12.49
CA LEU A 278 1.22 16.09 -12.53
C LEU A 278 0.56 14.84 -11.90
N ALA A 279 -0.35 15.02 -10.93
CA ALA A 279 -1.10 13.91 -10.32
C ALA A 279 -2.10 13.25 -11.30
N GLY A 280 -2.71 14.03 -12.20
CA GLY A 280 -3.64 13.53 -13.20
C GLY A 280 -2.93 12.79 -14.35
N GLU A 281 -1.78 13.29 -14.80
CA GLU A 281 -0.94 12.62 -15.79
C GLU A 281 -0.43 11.26 -15.29
N LEU A 282 -0.05 11.19 -14.01
CA LEU A 282 0.32 9.95 -13.35
C LEU A 282 -0.84 8.94 -13.36
N ASP A 283 -2.06 9.36 -13.03
CA ASP A 283 -3.23 8.48 -13.05
C ASP A 283 -3.51 7.93 -14.45
N ILE A 284 -3.43 8.76 -15.48
CA ILE A 284 -3.55 8.35 -16.89
C ILE A 284 -2.55 7.25 -17.22
N MET A 285 -1.29 7.42 -16.83
CA MET A 285 -0.25 6.41 -17.05
C MET A 285 -0.53 5.12 -16.28
N LEU A 286 -0.85 5.20 -14.99
CA LEU A 286 -1.12 4.03 -14.16
C LEU A 286 -2.36 3.27 -14.63
N ASP A 287 -3.41 3.97 -15.07
CA ASP A 287 -4.62 3.37 -15.63
C ASP A 287 -4.32 2.61 -16.92
N ARG A 288 -3.59 3.25 -17.86
CA ARG A 288 -3.16 2.62 -19.11
C ARG A 288 -2.37 1.34 -18.87
N MET A 289 -1.44 1.36 -17.92
CA MET A 289 -0.55 0.23 -17.67
C MET A 289 -1.21 -0.88 -16.87
N ALA A 290 -2.08 -0.54 -15.92
CA ALA A 290 -2.85 -1.54 -15.15
C ALA A 290 -3.88 -2.29 -16.03
N ALA A 291 -4.34 -1.69 -17.13
CA ALA A 291 -5.29 -2.30 -18.05
C ALA A 291 -4.65 -3.26 -19.07
N LEU A 292 -3.32 -3.40 -19.09
CA LEU A 292 -2.64 -4.25 -20.06
C LEU A 292 -2.81 -5.74 -19.74
N THR A 293 -3.07 -6.54 -20.77
CA THR A 293 -3.05 -8.00 -20.68
C THR A 293 -1.61 -8.52 -20.73
N PRO A 294 -1.35 -9.77 -20.30
CA PRO A 294 -0.03 -10.39 -20.41
C PRO A 294 0.55 -10.36 -21.84
N GLU A 295 -0.29 -10.54 -22.86
CA GLU A 295 0.11 -10.50 -24.27
C GLU A 295 0.53 -9.08 -24.69
N ARG A 296 -0.18 -8.05 -24.22
CA ARG A 296 0.17 -6.66 -24.47
C ARG A 296 1.44 -6.24 -23.73
N ILE A 297 1.64 -6.72 -22.50
CA ILE A 297 2.90 -6.54 -21.77
C ILE A 297 4.05 -7.20 -22.55
N ALA A 298 3.87 -8.42 -23.05
CA ALA A 298 4.88 -9.11 -23.85
C ALA A 298 5.21 -8.33 -25.15
N ALA A 299 4.19 -7.81 -25.85
CA ALA A 299 4.39 -6.97 -27.03
C ALA A 299 5.15 -5.67 -26.70
N LEU A 300 4.85 -5.01 -25.58
CA LEU A 300 5.61 -3.84 -25.14
C LEU A 300 7.07 -4.20 -24.82
N ARG A 301 7.32 -5.33 -24.14
CA ARG A 301 8.70 -5.78 -23.90
C ARG A 301 9.44 -6.06 -25.21
N ALA A 302 8.76 -6.62 -26.21
CA ALA A 302 9.35 -6.82 -27.53
C ALA A 302 9.67 -5.50 -28.27
N ALA A 303 8.87 -4.46 -28.04
CA ALA A 303 9.12 -3.12 -28.58
C ALA A 303 10.25 -2.35 -27.84
N HIS A 304 10.62 -2.80 -26.63
CA HIS A 304 11.69 -2.25 -25.82
C HIS A 304 12.70 -3.36 -25.45
N PRO A 305 13.40 -3.95 -26.44
CA PRO A 305 14.29 -5.07 -26.20
C PRO A 305 15.48 -4.66 -25.32
N CYS A 306 15.91 -5.57 -24.47
CA CYS A 306 17.20 -5.45 -23.80
C CYS A 306 18.34 -5.43 -24.81
N ASP A 307 19.39 -4.66 -24.50
CA ASP A 307 20.67 -4.78 -25.19
C ASP A 307 21.27 -6.18 -24.98
N THR A 308 21.83 -6.71 -26.05
CA THR A 308 22.52 -8.00 -26.12
C THR A 308 24.04 -7.79 -26.14
N ALA A 309 24.81 -8.90 -26.16
CA ALA A 309 26.26 -8.81 -26.31
C ALA A 309 26.70 -8.14 -27.63
N ALA A 310 25.87 -8.21 -28.69
CA ALA A 310 26.14 -7.61 -29.99
C ALA A 310 25.97 -6.08 -29.99
N ASP A 311 25.24 -5.53 -29.01
CA ASP A 311 25.00 -4.08 -28.87
C ASP A 311 26.14 -3.35 -28.17
N TYR A 312 27.23 -4.06 -27.83
CA TYR A 312 28.41 -3.46 -27.23
C TYR A 312 29.10 -2.49 -28.20
N ARG A 313 29.38 -1.27 -27.74
CA ARG A 313 30.03 -0.22 -28.52
C ARG A 313 31.22 0.38 -27.78
N ASP A 314 32.42 0.14 -28.33
CA ASP A 314 33.68 0.69 -27.81
C ASP A 314 33.74 2.22 -27.84
N ASP A 315 33.02 2.85 -28.77
CA ASP A 315 32.93 4.30 -28.92
C ASP A 315 31.80 4.94 -28.09
N GLN A 316 30.97 4.13 -27.43
CA GLN A 316 29.82 4.55 -26.63
C GLN A 316 29.70 3.72 -25.35
N LEU A 317 30.77 3.72 -24.54
CA LEU A 317 30.88 2.88 -23.35
C LEU A 317 29.82 3.20 -22.29
N LEU A 318 29.55 4.49 -22.03
CA LEU A 318 28.47 4.89 -21.13
C LEU A 318 27.11 4.36 -21.58
N ASP A 319 26.79 4.50 -22.87
CA ASP A 319 25.50 4.05 -23.41
C ASP A 319 25.37 2.52 -23.35
N THR A 320 26.47 1.80 -23.60
CA THR A 320 26.56 0.34 -23.42
C THR A 320 26.28 -0.07 -21.97
N MET A 321 26.91 0.61 -21.00
CA MET A 321 26.70 0.33 -19.57
C MET A 321 25.24 0.61 -19.14
N LEU A 322 24.66 1.71 -19.65
CA LEU A 322 23.27 2.06 -19.37
C LEU A 322 22.29 1.07 -19.99
N GLY A 323 22.54 0.57 -21.21
CA GLY A 323 21.71 -0.46 -21.84
C GLY A 323 21.70 -1.79 -21.07
N ARG A 324 22.85 -2.21 -20.54
CA ARG A 324 22.90 -3.38 -19.65
C ARG A 324 22.19 -3.15 -18.32
N THR A 325 22.32 -1.94 -17.75
CA THR A 325 21.62 -1.54 -16.52
C THR A 325 20.11 -1.52 -16.72
N GLU A 326 19.64 -0.99 -17.85
CA GLU A 326 18.23 -1.00 -18.22
C GLU A 326 17.68 -2.42 -18.26
N CYS A 327 18.40 -3.39 -18.82
CA CYS A 327 17.90 -4.76 -18.89
C CYS A 327 17.63 -5.34 -17.50
N VAL A 328 18.54 -5.13 -16.54
CA VAL A 328 18.34 -5.54 -15.14
C VAL A 328 17.10 -4.87 -14.55
N LEU A 329 16.89 -3.59 -14.84
CA LEU A 329 15.75 -2.82 -14.33
C LEU A 329 14.42 -3.22 -14.99
N ALA A 330 14.44 -3.63 -16.26
CA ALA A 330 13.27 -4.00 -17.03
C ALA A 330 12.85 -5.46 -16.79
N THR A 331 13.80 -6.34 -16.50
CA THR A 331 13.54 -7.80 -16.45
C THR A 331 13.82 -8.41 -15.08
N GLY A 332 14.75 -7.86 -14.32
CA GLY A 332 15.30 -8.47 -13.11
C GLY A 332 16.35 -9.56 -13.37
N GLU A 333 16.66 -9.85 -14.64
CA GLU A 333 17.73 -10.78 -14.99
C GLU A 333 19.10 -10.22 -14.57
N PRO A 334 20.09 -11.08 -14.27
CA PRO A 334 21.45 -10.65 -14.03
C PRO A 334 22.00 -9.83 -15.21
N MET A 335 22.82 -8.83 -14.88
CA MET A 335 23.49 -8.03 -15.91
C MET A 335 24.36 -8.94 -16.80
N LEU A 336 24.28 -8.75 -18.12
CA LEU A 336 25.17 -9.44 -19.04
C LEU A 336 26.64 -9.13 -18.68
N PRO A 337 27.50 -10.15 -18.53
CA PRO A 337 28.88 -9.95 -18.12
C PRO A 337 29.68 -9.25 -19.22
N PHE A 338 30.59 -8.36 -18.81
CA PHE A 338 31.59 -7.80 -19.71
C PHE A 338 32.77 -8.76 -19.81
N THR A 339 33.42 -8.84 -20.97
CA THR A 339 34.71 -9.53 -21.07
C THR A 339 35.78 -8.76 -20.27
N PRO A 340 36.90 -9.40 -19.87
CA PRO A 340 37.97 -8.69 -19.16
C PRO A 340 38.46 -7.44 -19.89
N ALA A 341 38.63 -7.51 -21.22
CA ALA A 341 39.04 -6.37 -22.04
C ALA A 341 37.99 -5.24 -22.08
N GLN A 342 36.70 -5.59 -22.12
CA GLN A 342 35.62 -4.60 -22.05
C GLN A 342 35.59 -3.92 -20.67
N LEU A 343 35.82 -4.68 -19.59
CA LEU A 343 35.89 -4.14 -18.23
C LEU A 343 37.03 -3.14 -18.06
N GLU A 344 38.21 -3.42 -18.64
CA GLU A 344 39.35 -2.48 -18.62
C GLU A 344 38.95 -1.14 -19.25
N LYS A 345 38.38 -1.17 -20.47
CA LYS A 345 37.89 0.05 -21.14
C LYS A 345 36.82 0.78 -20.33
N MET A 346 35.87 0.06 -19.74
CA MET A 346 34.82 0.65 -18.89
C MET A 346 35.40 1.33 -17.64
N ARG A 347 36.49 0.80 -17.07
CA ARG A 347 37.17 1.42 -15.91
C ARG A 347 37.93 2.68 -16.28
N GLU A 348 38.47 2.73 -17.49
CA GLU A 348 39.22 3.88 -18.01
C GLU A 348 38.31 4.99 -18.55
N ASP A 349 37.06 4.68 -18.88
CA ASP A 349 36.09 5.65 -19.41
C ASP A 349 35.64 6.68 -18.35
N PRO A 350 35.92 7.98 -18.54
CA PRO A 350 35.55 9.01 -17.56
C PRO A 350 34.04 9.14 -17.35
N ALA A 351 33.22 8.91 -18.38
CA ALA A 351 31.78 9.08 -18.30
C ALA A 351 31.13 7.95 -17.49
N VAL A 352 31.62 6.72 -17.66
CA VAL A 352 31.25 5.56 -16.84
C VAL A 352 31.67 5.79 -15.38
N ALA A 353 32.90 6.25 -15.14
CA ALA A 353 33.38 6.54 -13.78
C ALA A 353 32.52 7.62 -13.08
N LEU A 354 32.17 8.70 -13.80
CA LEU A 354 31.28 9.74 -13.29
C LEU A 354 29.89 9.21 -12.97
N MET A 355 29.32 8.35 -13.83
CA MET A 355 28.02 7.73 -13.59
C MET A 355 28.05 6.85 -12.34
N LEU A 356 29.08 6.00 -12.19
CA LEU A 356 29.24 5.11 -11.03
C LEU A 356 29.41 5.88 -9.71
N ALA A 357 30.11 7.02 -9.73
CA ALA A 357 30.20 7.91 -8.58
C ALA A 357 28.83 8.54 -8.25
N ALA A 358 28.11 9.00 -9.28
CA ALA A 358 26.84 9.71 -9.11
C ALA A 358 25.67 8.82 -8.63
N VAL A 359 25.78 7.49 -8.73
CA VAL A 359 24.76 6.60 -8.15
C VAL A 359 24.94 6.37 -6.65
N SER A 360 26.16 6.57 -6.11
CA SER A 360 26.53 6.26 -4.72
C SER A 360 26.84 7.48 -3.82
N PRO A 361 26.14 8.63 -3.92
CA PRO A 361 26.41 9.79 -3.07
C PRO A 361 26.07 9.49 -1.60
N LYS A 362 26.82 10.09 -0.67
CA LYS A 362 26.77 9.79 0.78
C LYS A 362 26.19 10.92 1.62
N ASN A 363 26.26 12.15 1.13
CA ASN A 363 25.82 13.35 1.83
C ASN A 363 25.09 14.30 0.86
N LYS A 364 24.53 15.38 1.41
CA LYS A 364 23.69 16.31 0.65
C LYS A 364 24.45 16.95 -0.52
N GLU A 365 25.68 17.39 -0.27
CA GLU A 365 26.55 18.04 -1.25
C GLU A 365 26.87 17.09 -2.42
N GLU A 366 27.19 15.82 -2.10
CA GLU A 366 27.40 14.77 -3.11
C GLU A 366 26.12 14.48 -3.90
N TYR A 367 24.95 14.47 -3.27
CA TYR A 367 23.67 14.31 -3.98
C TYR A 367 23.42 15.47 -4.96
N GLU A 368 23.68 16.71 -4.55
CA GLU A 368 23.54 17.89 -5.41
C GLU A 368 24.50 17.85 -6.60
N GLY A 369 25.74 17.42 -6.37
CA GLY A 369 26.73 17.18 -7.42
C GLY A 369 26.28 16.07 -8.38
N ALA A 370 25.85 14.92 -7.84
CA ALA A 370 25.41 13.77 -8.61
C ALA A 370 24.23 14.10 -9.53
N VAL A 371 23.25 14.89 -9.08
CA VAL A 371 22.12 15.34 -9.91
C VAL A 371 22.62 16.13 -11.13
N LYS A 372 23.57 17.06 -10.95
CA LYS A 372 24.14 17.83 -12.06
C LYS A 372 24.93 16.94 -13.02
N THR A 373 25.75 16.03 -12.49
CA THR A 373 26.52 15.07 -13.28
C THR A 373 25.62 14.20 -14.14
N LEU A 374 24.58 13.59 -13.56
CA LEU A 374 23.65 12.72 -14.30
C LEU A 374 22.89 13.47 -15.39
N ALA A 375 22.51 14.73 -15.15
CA ALA A 375 21.87 15.57 -16.16
C ALA A 375 22.79 15.83 -17.35
N GLU A 376 24.07 16.12 -17.11
CA GLU A 376 25.04 16.43 -18.16
C GLU A 376 25.42 15.18 -18.98
N LEU A 377 25.58 14.03 -18.32
CA LEU A 377 25.92 12.75 -18.98
C LEU A 377 24.87 12.30 -20.02
N ARG A 378 23.63 12.81 -19.96
CA ARG A 378 22.59 12.52 -20.96
C ARG A 378 22.99 12.90 -22.38
N LYS A 379 23.81 13.95 -22.53
CA LYS A 379 24.30 14.40 -23.85
C LYS A 379 25.25 13.38 -24.48
N GLN A 380 25.92 12.58 -23.65
CA GLN A 380 26.92 11.60 -24.07
C GLN A 380 26.31 10.21 -24.33
N ALA A 381 25.13 9.93 -23.78
CA ALA A 381 24.39 8.69 -23.99
C ALA A 381 22.91 8.97 -24.33
N PRO A 382 22.62 9.58 -25.49
CA PRO A 382 21.27 10.02 -25.84
C PRO A 382 20.28 8.85 -25.98
N ARG A 383 20.74 7.66 -26.42
CA ARG A 383 19.88 6.48 -26.58
C ARG A 383 19.32 5.99 -25.25
N LYS A 384 20.15 5.95 -24.19
CA LYS A 384 19.75 5.52 -22.84
C LYS A 384 19.65 6.64 -21.82
N ALA A 385 19.46 7.89 -22.26
CA ALA A 385 19.40 9.07 -21.39
C ALA A 385 18.31 8.97 -20.31
N TYR A 386 17.21 8.25 -20.56
CA TYR A 386 16.17 8.01 -19.56
C TYR A 386 16.65 7.14 -18.38
N VAL A 387 17.63 6.26 -18.56
CA VAL A 387 18.22 5.52 -17.43
C VAL A 387 18.94 6.49 -16.49
N LEU A 388 19.64 7.49 -17.03
CA LEU A 388 20.24 8.57 -16.22
C LEU A 388 19.17 9.45 -15.56
N LYS A 389 18.02 9.68 -16.21
CA LYS A 389 16.85 10.35 -15.57
C LYS A 389 16.33 9.57 -14.37
N LEU A 390 16.25 8.24 -14.46
CA LEU A 390 15.84 7.40 -13.34
C LEU A 390 16.80 7.52 -12.15
N LEU A 391 18.10 7.46 -12.41
CA LEU A 391 19.12 7.64 -11.37
C LEU A 391 19.03 9.04 -10.73
N GLU A 392 18.84 10.07 -11.55
CA GLU A 392 18.66 11.44 -11.07
C GLU A 392 17.40 11.58 -10.22
N ALA A 393 16.27 11.01 -10.65
CA ALA A 393 15.01 11.03 -9.90
C ALA A 393 15.19 10.49 -8.48
N ASN A 394 15.93 9.40 -8.33
CA ASN A 394 16.25 8.80 -7.04
C ASN A 394 17.13 9.72 -6.17
N ASN A 395 18.14 10.38 -6.74
CA ASN A 395 18.98 11.33 -6.01
C ASN A 395 18.19 12.58 -5.59
N ARG A 396 17.31 13.08 -6.46
CA ARG A 396 16.42 14.21 -6.15
C ARG A 396 15.44 13.89 -5.03
N LEU A 397 14.95 12.65 -4.96
CA LEU A 397 14.14 12.20 -3.84
C LEU A 397 14.90 12.29 -2.51
N ARG A 398 16.18 11.90 -2.49
CA ARG A 398 17.04 12.00 -1.30
C ARG A 398 17.31 13.44 -0.87
N LEU A 399 17.29 14.39 -1.81
CA LEU A 399 17.33 15.83 -1.55
C LEU A 399 15.98 16.44 -1.14
N GLY A 400 14.92 15.65 -1.04
CA GLY A 400 13.57 16.14 -0.75
C GLY A 400 12.89 16.84 -1.94
N GLN A 401 13.48 16.81 -3.14
CA GLN A 401 12.97 17.43 -4.36
C GLN A 401 11.88 16.56 -5.01
N ARG A 402 10.81 16.28 -4.26
CA ARG A 402 9.77 15.29 -4.57
C ARG A 402 9.04 15.55 -5.90
N LYS A 403 8.68 16.81 -6.17
CA LYS A 403 7.97 17.20 -7.40
C LYS A 403 8.82 16.91 -8.65
N GLU A 404 10.10 17.26 -8.59
CA GLU A 404 11.02 17.05 -9.70
C GLU A 404 11.37 15.58 -9.89
N SER A 405 11.53 14.83 -8.79
CA SER A 405 11.65 13.37 -8.82
C SER A 405 10.45 12.71 -9.50
N LEU A 406 9.22 13.10 -9.11
CA LEU A 406 7.99 12.59 -9.71
C LEU A 406 7.91 12.86 -11.22
N ARG A 407 8.27 14.08 -11.63
CA ARG A 407 8.31 14.49 -13.04
C ARG A 407 9.28 13.61 -13.84
N LEU A 408 10.49 13.40 -13.33
CA LEU A 408 11.49 12.54 -13.98
C LEU A 408 11.04 11.08 -14.07
N PHE A 409 10.39 10.51 -13.04
CA PHE A 409 9.82 9.17 -13.14
C PHE A 409 8.77 9.07 -14.25
N GLY A 410 7.92 10.09 -14.42
CA GLY A 410 6.98 10.18 -15.53
C GLY A 410 7.67 10.13 -16.89
N GLU A 411 8.70 10.96 -17.10
CA GLU A 411 9.48 10.96 -18.35
C GLU A 411 10.19 9.63 -18.63
N VAL A 412 10.69 8.96 -17.58
CA VAL A 412 11.33 7.64 -17.69
C VAL A 412 10.34 6.60 -18.20
N LEU A 413 9.14 6.56 -17.61
CA LEU A 413 8.11 5.59 -17.95
C LEU A 413 7.39 5.91 -19.26
N GLU A 414 7.42 7.17 -19.71
CA GLU A 414 7.03 7.54 -21.06
C GLU A 414 8.05 7.03 -22.10
N ALA A 415 9.35 7.16 -21.81
CA ALA A 415 10.41 6.69 -22.71
C ALA A 415 10.51 5.15 -22.76
N ASN A 416 10.38 4.48 -21.62
CA ASN A 416 10.32 3.03 -21.52
C ASN A 416 9.29 2.58 -20.46
N PRO A 417 8.07 2.21 -20.88
CA PRO A 417 7.01 1.77 -19.97
C PRO A 417 7.21 0.37 -19.41
N VAL A 418 8.23 -0.39 -19.83
CA VAL A 418 8.52 -1.73 -19.29
C VAL A 418 9.66 -1.73 -18.26
N LEU A 419 10.11 -0.56 -17.83
CA LEU A 419 11.16 -0.43 -16.82
C LEU A 419 10.61 -0.69 -15.41
N GLY A 420 10.43 -1.97 -15.05
CA GLY A 420 9.84 -2.38 -13.76
C GLY A 420 10.51 -1.74 -12.53
N GLY A 421 11.82 -1.55 -12.56
CA GLY A 421 12.56 -0.83 -11.51
C GLY A 421 12.10 0.62 -11.30
N ALA A 422 11.69 1.32 -12.35
CA ALA A 422 11.16 2.69 -12.23
C ALA A 422 9.79 2.72 -11.53
N TYR A 423 8.92 1.74 -11.79
CA TYR A 423 7.66 1.59 -11.04
C TYR A 423 7.87 1.31 -9.57
N LYS A 424 8.89 0.52 -9.23
CA LYS A 424 9.28 0.29 -7.84
C LYS A 424 9.62 1.61 -7.16
N ASP A 425 10.54 2.38 -7.75
CA ASP A 425 11.06 3.59 -7.11
C ASP A 425 10.02 4.72 -7.09
N LEU A 426 9.16 4.79 -8.12
CA LEU A 426 7.98 5.65 -8.12
C LEU A 426 7.01 5.30 -6.98
N GLY A 427 6.75 4.01 -6.75
CA GLY A 427 5.90 3.58 -5.65
C GLY A 427 6.48 3.94 -4.28
N ASP A 428 7.80 3.81 -4.10
CA ASP A 428 8.49 4.23 -2.87
C ASP A 428 8.35 5.75 -2.63
N LEU A 429 8.51 6.56 -3.68
CA LEU A 429 8.27 8.01 -3.63
C LEU A 429 6.84 8.32 -3.19
N LEU A 430 5.86 7.70 -3.86
CA LEU A 430 4.44 7.96 -3.62
C LEU A 430 4.07 7.61 -2.17
N LEU A 431 4.53 6.46 -1.69
CA LEU A 431 4.32 6.02 -0.31
C LEU A 431 4.96 6.99 0.70
N LEU A 432 6.21 7.42 0.46
CA LEU A 432 6.88 8.42 1.30
C LEU A 432 6.11 9.75 1.38
N THR A 433 5.38 10.10 0.32
CA THR A 433 4.54 11.31 0.27
C THR A 433 3.12 11.11 0.77
N GLY A 434 2.78 9.91 1.26
CA GLY A 434 1.45 9.58 1.78
C GLY A 434 0.43 9.15 0.72
N ASP A 435 0.82 9.06 -0.56
CA ASP A 435 -0.04 8.58 -1.65
C ASP A 435 0.03 7.05 -1.77
N SER A 436 -0.43 6.38 -0.72
CA SER A 436 -0.39 4.93 -0.63
C SER A 436 -1.21 4.22 -1.72
N PRO A 437 -2.39 4.70 -2.16
CA PRO A 437 -3.12 4.06 -3.26
C PRO A 437 -2.31 4.01 -4.56
N ARG A 438 -1.70 5.13 -4.98
CA ARG A 438 -0.89 5.14 -6.20
C ARG A 438 0.40 4.36 -6.03
N ALA A 439 1.00 4.37 -4.83
CA ALA A 439 2.20 3.59 -4.55
C ALA A 439 2.01 2.10 -4.85
N TRP A 440 0.94 1.50 -4.33
CA TRP A 440 0.65 0.09 -4.58
C TRP A 440 0.32 -0.19 -6.05
N ARG A 441 -0.40 0.72 -6.72
CA ARG A 441 -0.64 0.59 -8.16
C ARG A 441 0.66 0.56 -8.94
N SER A 442 1.61 1.44 -8.62
CA SER A 442 2.95 1.42 -9.23
C SER A 442 3.65 0.08 -8.98
N TRP A 443 3.67 -0.40 -7.74
CA TRP A 443 4.30 -1.69 -7.43
C TRP A 443 3.64 -2.89 -8.11
N ASP A 444 2.31 -2.93 -8.20
CA ASP A 444 1.58 -3.99 -8.90
C ASP A 444 1.92 -4.01 -10.40
N ILE A 445 1.92 -2.84 -11.04
CA ILE A 445 2.34 -2.70 -12.45
C ILE A 445 3.78 -3.18 -12.62
N GLY A 446 4.68 -2.74 -11.75
CA GLY A 446 6.08 -3.14 -11.76
C GLY A 446 6.27 -4.65 -11.60
N ARG A 447 5.53 -5.30 -10.69
CA ARG A 447 5.55 -6.77 -10.50
C ARG A 447 4.98 -7.51 -11.72
N ALA A 448 3.93 -7.00 -12.36
CA ALA A 448 3.38 -7.60 -13.57
C ALA A 448 4.37 -7.50 -14.76
N ILE A 449 5.08 -6.38 -14.86
CA ILE A 449 6.03 -6.09 -15.95
C ILE A 449 7.40 -6.73 -15.73
N ALA A 450 7.87 -6.84 -14.49
CA ALA A 450 9.20 -7.33 -14.20
C ALA A 450 9.23 -8.14 -12.89
N PRO A 451 8.54 -9.30 -12.84
CA PRO A 451 8.32 -10.04 -11.60
C PRO A 451 9.63 -10.54 -10.95
N LYS A 452 10.72 -10.66 -11.72
CA LYS A 452 12.02 -11.09 -11.21
C LYS A 452 12.87 -9.96 -10.66
N VAL A 453 12.44 -8.70 -10.74
CA VAL A 453 13.20 -7.58 -10.19
C VAL A 453 13.27 -7.72 -8.66
N PRO A 454 14.46 -7.96 -8.08
CA PRO A 454 14.60 -8.31 -6.67
C PRO A 454 14.22 -7.17 -5.72
N ASN A 455 14.15 -5.94 -6.21
CA ASN A 455 13.72 -4.80 -5.41
C ASN A 455 12.26 -4.92 -4.92
N PHE A 456 11.42 -5.75 -5.57
CA PHE A 456 10.04 -6.00 -5.11
C PHE A 456 9.95 -6.93 -3.90
N THR A 457 11.03 -7.64 -3.52
CA THR A 457 11.04 -8.44 -2.29
C THR A 457 10.74 -7.58 -1.06
N VAL A 458 11.24 -6.34 -1.02
CA VAL A 458 10.95 -5.40 0.09
C VAL A 458 9.46 -5.06 0.18
N VAL A 459 8.77 -4.97 -0.96
CA VAL A 459 7.31 -4.74 -1.01
C VAL A 459 6.57 -5.97 -0.49
N ASN A 460 6.97 -7.17 -0.92
CA ASN A 460 6.36 -8.42 -0.46
C ASN A 460 6.57 -8.62 1.05
N ASP A 461 7.77 -8.31 1.56
CA ASP A 461 8.07 -8.37 2.99
C ASP A 461 7.23 -7.37 3.77
N PHE A 462 7.01 -6.18 3.21
CA PHE A 462 6.14 -5.18 3.82
C PHE A 462 4.67 -5.65 3.85
N GLU A 463 4.15 -6.20 2.75
CA GLU A 463 2.80 -6.81 2.71
C GLU A 463 2.66 -7.93 3.75
N ALA A 464 3.66 -8.81 3.88
CA ALA A 464 3.67 -9.87 4.89
C ALA A 464 3.69 -9.33 6.32
N GLN A 465 4.42 -8.24 6.57
CA GLN A 465 4.41 -7.56 7.87
C GLN A 465 3.05 -6.94 8.17
N LEU A 466 2.39 -6.33 7.19
CA LEU A 466 1.05 -5.76 7.35
C LEU A 466 0.02 -6.86 7.68
N LEU A 467 0.06 -8.01 6.99
CA LEU A 467 -0.80 -9.15 7.31
C LEU A 467 -0.61 -9.64 8.75
N LYS A 468 0.65 -9.73 9.19
CA LYS A 468 0.98 -10.22 10.52
C LYS A 468 0.57 -9.24 11.61
N ARG A 469 0.79 -7.94 11.40
CA ARG A 469 0.59 -6.91 12.43
C ARG A 469 -0.84 -6.40 12.49
N TYR A 470 -1.55 -6.40 11.35
CA TYR A 470 -2.89 -5.83 11.22
C TYR A 470 -3.83 -6.79 10.47
N PRO A 471 -3.98 -8.05 10.93
CA PRO A 471 -4.78 -9.07 10.25
C PRO A 471 -6.26 -8.66 10.08
N GLU A 472 -6.77 -7.76 10.91
CA GLU A 472 -8.15 -7.29 10.88
C GLU A 472 -8.48 -6.38 9.68
N PHE A 473 -7.49 -6.01 8.86
CA PHE A 473 -7.70 -5.42 7.54
C PHE A 473 -7.84 -6.48 6.42
N PHE A 474 -7.75 -7.78 6.71
CA PHE A 474 -7.66 -8.80 5.65
C PHE A 474 -8.65 -9.95 5.81
#